data_AF-A0A2T6CVL6-F1
#
_entry.id   AF-A0A2T6CVL6-F1
#
_cell.length_a   1.000
_cell.length_b   1.000
_cell.length_c   1.000
_cell.angle_alpha   90.00
_cell.angle_beta   90.00
_cell.angle_gamma   90.00
#
_symmetry.space_group_name_H-M   'P 1'
#
loop_
_entity.id
_entity.type
_entity.pdbx_description
1 polymer ?
#
loop_
_entity_poly.entity_id
_entity_poly.type
_entity_poly.pdbx_seq_one_letter_code
_entity_poly.pdbx_strand_id
1 'polypeptide(L)'
;MPRRGRAIRGGIVIVHLQRRADRIEPLAHIVARLVGSARLIILQLHGPRPTRVIQKLQTHRRRPHLLRAGVSPAHTAVEFGPRLAWMPGMPEISDREQRAILSVVDVLVGRAGRTTLVMALRGSRAKRALQFGVEQTTGYGFFAGHPEAEVLARVDDLIATGILALERSSDGFPLLCYTRRGLERAERYVAEEWLAIVRRQVAAVATGARLDLPFVHSAMPQRNLDTVRQLIDLVAQEATDSWRPLLEAWAAADTKRVRGWIQQVIAGLGGSPRPPSPAS
;
A
#
# COMPACT_ATOMS: atom_id res chain seq x y z
N MET A 1 15.43 33.64 -23.66
CA MET A 1 14.31 33.74 -22.69
C MET A 1 12.99 33.44 -23.38
N PRO A 2 12.18 32.50 -22.88
CA PRO A 2 10.77 32.41 -23.27
C PRO A 2 9.83 32.76 -22.12
N ARG A 3 8.68 33.27 -22.54
CA ARG A 3 7.72 34.11 -21.85
C ARG A 3 6.81 33.34 -20.88
N ARG A 4 6.42 34.01 -19.79
CA ARG A 4 5.34 33.61 -18.87
C ARG A 4 4.02 33.50 -19.64
N GLY A 5 3.42 32.31 -19.63
CA GLY A 5 2.11 32.02 -20.23
C GLY A 5 1.03 31.81 -19.16
N ARG A 6 -0.12 32.46 -19.37
CA ARG A 6 -1.32 32.57 -18.53
C ARG A 6 -1.86 31.24 -18.00
N ALA A 7 -2.37 31.30 -16.76
CA ALA A 7 -3.25 30.30 -16.17
C ALA A 7 -4.58 30.22 -16.94
N ILE A 8 -4.93 29.02 -17.42
CA ILE A 8 -6.27 28.68 -17.91
C ILE A 8 -6.94 27.85 -16.80
N ARG A 9 -8.10 28.30 -16.34
CA ARG A 9 -8.95 27.58 -15.37
C ARG A 9 -9.26 26.19 -15.91
N GLY A 10 -8.91 25.14 -15.16
CA GLY A 10 -9.19 23.76 -15.54
C GLY A 10 -8.02 22.77 -15.41
N GLY A 11 -7.02 23.00 -14.56
CA GLY A 11 -6.10 21.94 -14.06
C GLY A 11 -5.28 21.15 -15.10
N ILE A 12 -5.20 21.62 -16.35
CA ILE A 12 -4.42 21.03 -17.43
C ILE A 12 -3.21 21.94 -17.67
N VAL A 13 -2.01 21.35 -17.62
CA VAL A 13 -0.76 22.03 -17.98
C VAL A 13 -0.24 21.40 -19.26
N ILE A 14 -0.16 22.20 -20.33
CA ILE A 14 0.42 21.79 -21.61
C ILE A 14 1.85 22.33 -21.65
N VAL A 15 2.83 21.43 -21.79
CA VAL A 15 4.25 21.81 -21.86
C VAL A 15 4.74 21.52 -23.27
N HIS A 16 5.13 22.59 -23.98
CA HIS A 16 5.73 22.50 -25.32
C HIS A 16 7.24 22.37 -25.21
N LEU A 17 7.81 21.30 -25.77
CA LEU A 17 9.26 21.08 -25.81
C LEU A 17 9.73 21.00 -27.27
N GLN A 18 10.64 21.90 -27.66
CA GLN A 18 11.33 21.85 -28.94
C GLN A 18 12.62 21.04 -28.81
N ARG A 19 12.84 20.11 -29.74
CA ARG A 19 14.02 19.24 -29.80
C ARG A 19 15.24 20.09 -30.18
N ARG A 20 16.18 20.31 -29.25
CA ARG A 20 17.61 20.44 -29.61
C ARG A 20 18.25 19.07 -29.36
N ALA A 21 19.07 18.63 -30.30
CA ALA A 21 19.38 17.23 -30.56
C ALA A 21 20.39 16.58 -29.59
N ASP A 22 20.67 17.16 -28.43
CA ASP A 22 21.92 16.86 -27.74
C ASP A 22 21.86 16.72 -26.21
N ARG A 23 20.68 16.80 -25.55
CA ARG A 23 20.54 16.40 -24.12
C ARG A 23 19.15 15.84 -23.79
N ILE A 24 19.04 14.54 -23.53
CA ILE A 24 17.86 13.88 -22.93
C ILE A 24 18.19 13.53 -21.48
N GLU A 25 18.50 14.54 -20.68
CA GLU A 25 18.59 14.49 -19.21
C GLU A 25 18.84 15.95 -18.78
N PRO A 26 17.85 16.68 -18.21
CA PRO A 26 17.02 16.30 -17.07
C PRO A 26 15.55 16.81 -17.19
N LEU A 27 14.66 16.05 -17.84
CA LEU A 27 13.24 16.44 -17.95
C LEU A 27 12.38 15.93 -16.78
N ALA A 28 12.81 14.86 -16.09
CA ALA A 28 12.08 14.28 -14.96
C ALA A 28 11.93 15.25 -13.78
N HIS A 29 12.95 16.08 -13.52
CA HIS A 29 12.95 17.01 -12.39
C HIS A 29 12.02 18.23 -12.61
N ILE A 30 11.84 18.64 -13.87
CA ILE A 30 10.91 19.73 -14.25
C ILE A 30 9.46 19.24 -14.16
N VAL A 31 9.20 18.00 -14.59
CA VAL A 31 7.88 17.38 -14.47
C VAL A 31 7.54 17.14 -12.99
N ALA A 32 8.50 16.69 -12.17
CA ALA A 32 8.28 16.47 -10.73
C ALA A 32 7.87 17.75 -9.98
N ARG A 33 8.40 18.93 -10.36
CA ARG A 33 8.03 20.22 -9.75
C ARG A 33 6.63 20.73 -10.14
N LEU A 34 6.08 20.31 -11.28
CA LEU A 34 4.75 20.76 -11.76
C LEU A 34 3.58 19.88 -11.26
N VAL A 35 3.86 18.69 -10.72
CA VAL A 35 2.86 17.66 -10.34
C VAL A 35 2.20 17.92 -8.97
N GLY A 36 2.45 19.07 -8.34
CA GLY A 36 1.76 19.46 -7.11
C GLY A 36 0.23 19.51 -7.23
N SER A 37 -0.30 19.88 -8.40
CA SER A 37 -1.75 20.17 -8.57
C SER A 37 -2.37 19.83 -9.93
N ALA A 38 -1.62 19.33 -10.92
CA ALA A 38 -2.15 19.06 -12.27
C ALA A 38 -2.83 17.69 -12.37
N ARG A 39 -4.04 17.63 -12.97
CA ARG A 39 -4.79 16.38 -13.21
C ARG A 39 -4.39 15.67 -14.51
N LEU A 40 -3.72 16.36 -15.43
CA LEU A 40 -3.27 15.81 -16.70
C LEU A 40 -2.08 16.64 -17.23
N ILE A 41 -1.02 15.96 -17.68
CA ILE A 41 0.11 16.58 -18.38
C ILE A 41 0.13 16.01 -19.79
N ILE A 42 0.07 16.89 -20.80
CA ILE A 42 0.18 16.51 -22.22
C ILE A 42 1.54 17.02 -22.71
N LEU A 43 2.40 16.09 -23.13
CA LEU A 43 3.69 16.39 -23.75
C LEU A 43 3.55 16.29 -25.27
N GLN A 44 3.76 17.40 -25.98
CA GLN A 44 3.81 17.41 -27.45
C GLN A 44 5.26 17.59 -27.92
N LEU A 45 5.80 16.55 -28.56
CA LEU A 45 7.11 16.58 -29.22
C LEU A 45 6.92 16.89 -30.70
N HIS A 46 7.58 17.92 -31.21
CA HIS A 46 7.55 18.28 -32.63
C HIS A 46 8.74 17.65 -33.37
N GLY A 47 8.44 16.88 -34.42
CA GLY A 47 9.39 16.31 -35.37
C GLY A 47 8.71 16.11 -36.74
N PRO A 48 9.46 15.80 -37.82
CA PRO A 48 8.97 15.85 -39.20
C PRO A 48 7.88 14.80 -39.55
N ARG A 49 7.44 13.99 -38.58
CA ARG A 49 6.18 13.24 -38.66
C ARG A 49 5.42 13.43 -37.33
N PRO A 50 4.16 13.85 -37.35
CA PRO A 50 3.39 14.08 -36.13
C PRO A 50 2.96 12.74 -35.52
N THR A 51 3.82 12.12 -34.72
CA THR A 51 3.41 10.99 -33.88
C THR A 51 2.74 11.55 -32.63
N ARG A 52 1.41 11.47 -32.56
CA ARG A 52 0.68 11.72 -31.30
C ARG A 52 1.05 10.63 -30.31
N VAL A 53 2.01 10.88 -29.42
CA VAL A 53 2.25 10.02 -28.26
C VAL A 53 1.31 10.46 -27.14
N ILE A 54 0.15 9.82 -27.05
CA ILE A 54 -0.74 9.95 -25.89
C ILE A 54 -0.22 8.98 -24.84
N GLN A 55 0.73 9.42 -24.02
CA GLN A 55 1.09 8.65 -22.83
C GLN A 55 0.14 9.04 -21.70
N LYS A 56 -0.85 8.19 -21.46
CA LYS A 56 -1.76 8.30 -20.31
C LYS A 56 -0.94 7.95 -19.06
N LEU A 57 -0.25 8.93 -18.48
CA LEU A 57 0.26 8.82 -17.11
C LEU A 57 -0.96 8.78 -16.19
N GLN A 58 -1.46 7.58 -15.91
CA GLN A 58 -2.39 7.34 -14.82
C GLN A 58 -1.62 7.65 -13.53
N THR A 59 -1.72 8.89 -13.10
CA THR A 59 -1.33 9.27 -11.74
C THR A 59 -2.26 8.50 -10.81
N HIS A 60 -1.76 7.41 -10.20
CA HIS A 60 -2.43 6.74 -9.09
C HIS A 60 -2.41 7.67 -7.87
N ARG A 61 -3.22 8.72 -7.94
CA ARG A 61 -3.63 9.51 -6.79
C ARG A 61 -5.14 9.46 -6.70
N ARG A 62 -5.58 9.05 -5.51
CA ARG A 62 -6.95 8.82 -5.02
C ARG A 62 -7.40 7.37 -5.19
N ARG A 63 -7.41 6.63 -4.07
CA ARG A 63 -8.40 5.62 -3.73
C ARG A 63 -9.74 6.36 -3.55
N PRO A 64 -10.74 6.23 -4.44
CA PRO A 64 -12.09 6.74 -4.22
C PRO A 64 -13.08 5.58 -3.92
N HIS A 65 -12.61 4.38 -3.57
CA HIS A 65 -13.48 3.22 -3.29
C HIS A 65 -13.44 2.77 -1.82
N LEU A 66 -12.57 3.34 -0.99
CA LEU A 66 -12.55 3.00 0.43
C LEU A 66 -13.53 3.92 1.14
N LEU A 67 -14.63 3.32 1.59
CA LEU A 67 -15.72 3.93 2.36
C LEU A 67 -16.55 4.93 1.56
N ARG A 68 -17.49 4.42 0.75
CA ARG A 68 -18.78 5.13 0.62
C ARG A 68 -19.58 4.84 1.88
N ALA A 69 -19.88 5.90 2.62
CA ALA A 69 -20.62 5.89 3.87
C ALA A 69 -21.97 5.16 3.74
N GLY A 70 -22.31 4.38 4.78
CA GLY A 70 -23.64 3.78 4.96
C GLY A 70 -23.74 2.32 4.51
N VAL A 71 -22.97 1.42 5.13
CA VAL A 71 -23.35 0.01 5.13
C VAL A 71 -24.50 -0.13 6.14
N SER A 72 -25.73 -0.08 5.64
CA SER A 72 -26.90 -0.60 6.35
C SER A 72 -26.70 -2.12 6.54
N PRO A 73 -27.05 -2.72 7.70
CA PRO A 73 -26.72 -4.12 8.00
C PRO A 73 -27.52 -5.17 7.19
N ALA A 74 -28.20 -4.77 6.12
CA ALA A 74 -28.79 -5.69 5.15
C ALA A 74 -27.74 -6.09 4.10
N HIS A 75 -26.72 -6.86 4.51
CA HIS A 75 -25.88 -7.56 3.55
C HIS A 75 -26.71 -8.66 2.88
N THR A 76 -27.20 -8.40 1.68
CA THR A 76 -27.60 -9.48 0.77
C THR A 76 -26.33 -10.24 0.42
N ALA A 77 -26.05 -11.30 1.18
CA ALA A 77 -25.02 -12.27 0.85
C ALA A 77 -25.33 -12.77 -0.57
N VAL A 78 -24.50 -12.38 -1.53
CA VAL A 78 -24.52 -13.02 -2.84
C VAL A 78 -24.01 -14.44 -2.60
N GLU A 79 -24.91 -15.43 -2.63
CA GLU A 79 -24.54 -16.84 -2.57
C GLU A 79 -23.70 -17.19 -3.81
N PHE A 80 -22.38 -17.21 -3.64
CA PHE A 80 -21.44 -17.62 -4.68
C PHE A 80 -21.25 -19.13 -4.64
N GLY A 81 -22.13 -19.87 -5.32
CA GLY A 81 -22.01 -21.32 -5.51
C GLY A 81 -22.13 -22.12 -4.20
N PRO A 82 -22.09 -23.47 -4.25
CA PRO A 82 -22.08 -24.25 -3.03
C PRO A 82 -20.91 -23.75 -2.21
N ARG A 83 -21.18 -23.35 -0.95
CA ARG A 83 -20.17 -23.36 0.11
C ARG A 83 -19.39 -24.65 -0.12
N LEU A 84 -18.13 -24.56 -0.53
CA LEU A 84 -17.23 -25.69 -0.37
C LEU A 84 -17.28 -25.92 1.13
N ALA A 85 -18.15 -26.86 1.51
CA ALA A 85 -18.36 -27.25 2.88
C ALA A 85 -16.95 -27.48 3.40
N TRP A 86 -16.59 -26.65 4.37
CA TRP A 86 -15.38 -26.77 5.18
C TRP A 86 -14.85 -28.19 5.06
N MET A 87 -13.71 -28.39 4.38
CA MET A 87 -13.11 -29.72 4.34
C MET A 87 -12.78 -30.09 5.78
N PRO A 88 -13.44 -31.10 6.37
CA PRO A 88 -13.20 -31.45 7.77
C PRO A 88 -11.71 -31.78 7.95
N GLY A 89 -11.06 -31.13 8.92
CA GLY A 89 -9.63 -31.36 9.21
C GLY A 89 -8.64 -30.43 8.52
N MET A 90 -9.08 -29.36 7.84
CA MET A 90 -8.14 -28.30 7.44
C MET A 90 -7.55 -27.59 8.67
N PRO A 91 -6.21 -27.50 8.78
CA PRO A 91 -5.59 -26.75 9.86
C PRO A 91 -6.01 -25.28 9.79
N GLU A 92 -6.13 -24.65 10.96
CA GLU A 92 -6.38 -23.22 11.07
C GLU A 92 -5.32 -22.43 10.29
N ILE A 93 -5.75 -21.38 9.58
CA ILE A 93 -4.82 -20.61 8.76
C ILE A 93 -3.77 -19.94 9.65
N SER A 94 -2.52 -20.29 9.42
CA SER A 94 -1.41 -19.74 10.20
C SER A 94 -1.23 -18.25 9.90
N ASP A 95 -0.64 -17.52 10.84
CA ASP A 95 -0.32 -16.10 10.66
C ASP A 95 0.59 -15.86 9.43
N ARG A 96 1.50 -16.80 9.14
CA ARG A 96 2.36 -16.78 7.95
C ARG A 96 1.57 -16.91 6.65
N GLU A 97 0.61 -17.85 6.60
CA GLU A 97 -0.28 -18.02 5.46
C GLU A 97 -1.18 -16.80 5.27
N GLN A 98 -1.72 -16.24 6.37
CA GLN A 98 -2.52 -15.03 6.31
C GLN A 98 -1.70 -13.86 5.75
N ARG A 99 -0.48 -13.62 6.23
CA ARG A 99 0.43 -12.59 5.67
C ARG A 99 0.67 -12.80 4.18
N ALA A 100 0.96 -14.03 3.76
CA ALA A 100 1.17 -14.35 2.35
C ALA A 100 -0.06 -13.99 1.50
N ILE A 101 -1.26 -14.40 1.95
CA ILE A 101 -2.50 -14.09 1.24
C ILE A 101 -2.75 -12.59 1.16
N LEU A 102 -2.68 -11.87 2.30
CA LEU A 102 -2.95 -10.43 2.31
C LEU A 102 -1.93 -9.63 1.49
N SER A 103 -0.65 -10.08 1.44
CA SER A 103 0.36 -9.43 0.58
C SER A 103 0.01 -9.46 -0.90
N VAL A 104 -0.62 -10.54 -1.38
CA VAL A 104 -1.09 -10.66 -2.77
C VAL A 104 -2.41 -9.91 -2.96
N VAL A 105 -3.29 -9.92 -1.96
CA VAL A 105 -4.56 -9.17 -2.00
C VAL A 105 -4.31 -7.68 -2.18
N ASP A 106 -3.28 -7.11 -1.55
CA ASP A 106 -2.95 -5.68 -1.67
C ASP A 106 -2.82 -5.18 -3.11
N VAL A 107 -2.32 -6.02 -4.03
CA VAL A 107 -2.19 -5.66 -5.45
C VAL A 107 -3.42 -6.03 -6.29
N LEU A 108 -4.26 -6.94 -5.79
CA LEU A 108 -5.46 -7.45 -6.47
C LEU A 108 -6.77 -6.77 -6.03
N VAL A 109 -6.77 -6.08 -4.89
CA VAL A 109 -7.96 -5.47 -4.29
C VAL A 109 -8.67 -4.53 -5.29
N GLY A 110 -9.97 -4.73 -5.49
CA GLY A 110 -10.79 -3.98 -6.45
C GLY A 110 -10.41 -4.18 -7.93
N ARG A 111 -9.56 -5.17 -8.25
CA ARG A 111 -9.04 -5.41 -9.61
C ARG A 111 -9.21 -6.85 -10.08
N ALA A 112 -9.21 -7.81 -9.17
CA ALA A 112 -9.37 -9.22 -9.49
C ALA A 112 -10.15 -9.98 -8.40
N GLY A 113 -10.70 -11.13 -8.78
CA GLY A 113 -11.41 -12.03 -7.87
C GLY A 113 -10.53 -13.16 -7.31
N ARG A 114 -11.15 -14.02 -6.51
CA ARG A 114 -10.51 -15.16 -5.80
C ARG A 114 -9.69 -16.10 -6.70
N THR A 115 -10.15 -16.40 -7.91
CA THR A 115 -9.44 -17.30 -8.84
C THR A 115 -8.07 -16.74 -9.20
N THR A 116 -7.97 -15.44 -9.49
CA THR A 116 -6.68 -14.81 -9.78
C THR A 116 -5.76 -14.81 -8.57
N LEU A 117 -6.31 -14.61 -7.37
CA LEU A 117 -5.57 -14.70 -6.11
C LEU A 117 -4.97 -16.10 -5.91
N VAL A 118 -5.77 -17.16 -6.07
CA VAL A 118 -5.29 -18.54 -5.95
C VAL A 118 -4.20 -18.84 -6.98
N MET A 119 -4.36 -18.38 -8.23
CA MET A 119 -3.32 -18.53 -9.25
C MET A 119 -2.00 -17.87 -8.86
N ALA A 120 -2.06 -16.64 -8.33
CA ALA A 120 -0.87 -15.91 -7.87
C ALA A 120 -0.21 -16.58 -6.66
N LEU A 121 -1.00 -17.02 -5.68
CA LEU A 121 -0.54 -17.73 -4.49
C LEU A 121 0.16 -19.06 -4.82
N ARG A 122 -0.25 -19.73 -5.89
CA ARG A 122 0.38 -20.95 -6.40
C ARG A 122 1.56 -20.69 -7.36
N GLY A 123 1.90 -19.43 -7.62
CA GLY A 123 3.04 -19.06 -8.47
C GLY A 123 2.77 -19.26 -9.97
N SER A 124 1.52 -19.18 -10.40
CA SER A 124 1.14 -19.32 -11.80
C SER A 124 1.74 -18.20 -12.66
N ARG A 125 2.37 -18.58 -13.77
CA ARG A 125 2.90 -17.64 -14.78
C ARG A 125 1.85 -17.14 -15.77
N ALA A 126 0.56 -17.35 -15.49
CA ALA A 126 -0.50 -16.93 -16.40
C ALA A 126 -0.55 -15.40 -16.51
N LYS A 127 -0.65 -14.90 -17.75
CA LYS A 127 -0.73 -13.46 -18.04
C LYS A 127 -1.82 -12.74 -17.22
N ARG A 128 -2.95 -13.41 -16.98
CA ARG A 128 -4.08 -12.88 -16.20
C ARG A 128 -3.70 -12.57 -14.73
N ALA A 129 -2.76 -13.29 -14.15
CA ALA A 129 -2.25 -13.01 -12.81
C ALA A 129 -1.10 -11.99 -12.85
N LEU A 130 -0.12 -12.22 -13.72
CA LEU A 130 1.10 -11.39 -13.81
C LEU A 130 0.84 -9.93 -14.21
N GLN A 131 -0.23 -9.64 -14.96
CA GLN A 131 -0.59 -8.25 -15.32
C GLN A 131 -0.82 -7.32 -14.10
N PHE A 132 -1.01 -7.89 -12.90
CA PHE A 132 -1.19 -7.13 -11.67
C PHE A 132 0.10 -6.91 -10.87
N GLY A 133 1.25 -7.45 -11.33
CA GLY A 133 2.53 -7.34 -10.62
C GLY A 133 2.61 -8.22 -9.37
N VAL A 134 1.84 -9.31 -9.32
CA VAL A 134 1.78 -10.21 -8.16
C VAL A 134 3.13 -10.82 -7.83
N GLU A 135 4.00 -11.00 -8.82
CA GLU A 135 5.35 -11.55 -8.67
C GLU A 135 6.29 -10.71 -7.79
N GLN A 136 5.92 -9.46 -7.50
CA GLN A 136 6.67 -8.58 -6.59
C GLN A 136 6.22 -8.67 -5.13
N THR A 137 5.18 -9.46 -4.85
CA THR A 137 4.64 -9.65 -3.51
C THR A 137 5.32 -10.82 -2.80
N THR A 138 5.43 -10.75 -1.47
CA THR A 138 6.04 -11.81 -0.66
C THR A 138 5.23 -13.11 -0.65
N GLY A 139 3.93 -13.05 -0.97
CA GLY A 139 3.04 -14.21 -1.02
C GLY A 139 2.96 -14.91 -2.38
N TYR A 140 3.56 -14.38 -3.45
CA TYR A 140 3.53 -15.04 -4.76
C TYR A 140 4.26 -16.39 -4.71
N GLY A 141 3.57 -17.45 -5.14
CA GLY A 141 4.13 -18.80 -5.09
C GLY A 141 4.28 -19.38 -3.68
N PHE A 142 3.76 -18.72 -2.63
CA PHE A 142 3.82 -19.24 -1.25
C PHE A 142 3.24 -20.65 -1.12
N PHE A 143 2.16 -20.93 -1.87
CA PHE A 143 1.50 -22.23 -1.92
C PHE A 143 1.88 -23.03 -3.17
N ALA A 144 3.09 -22.85 -3.69
CA ALA A 144 3.60 -23.70 -4.76
C ALA A 144 3.50 -25.19 -4.36
N GLY A 145 3.07 -26.04 -5.29
CA GLY A 145 2.87 -27.47 -5.04
C GLY A 145 1.57 -27.82 -4.29
N HIS A 146 0.85 -26.86 -3.71
CA HIS A 146 -0.42 -27.15 -3.03
C HIS A 146 -1.55 -27.36 -4.06
N PRO A 147 -2.51 -28.26 -3.78
CA PRO A 147 -3.74 -28.41 -4.56
C PRO A 147 -4.52 -27.10 -4.64
N GLU A 148 -5.15 -26.83 -5.79
CA GLU A 148 -5.91 -25.60 -5.99
C GLU A 148 -7.07 -25.45 -4.99
N ALA A 149 -7.81 -26.55 -4.76
CA ALA A 149 -8.92 -26.59 -3.82
C ALA A 149 -8.48 -26.25 -2.39
N GLU A 150 -7.28 -26.67 -2.01
CA GLU A 150 -6.71 -26.41 -0.68
C GLU A 150 -6.40 -24.91 -0.49
N VAL A 151 -5.81 -24.27 -1.50
CA VAL A 151 -5.52 -22.83 -1.46
C VAL A 151 -6.81 -22.01 -1.54
N LEU A 152 -7.77 -22.45 -2.35
CA LEU A 152 -9.09 -21.81 -2.44
C LEU A 152 -9.82 -21.87 -1.10
N ALA A 153 -9.80 -23.01 -0.41
CA ALA A 153 -10.42 -23.16 0.90
C ALA A 153 -9.84 -22.19 1.95
N ARG A 154 -8.52 -21.95 1.94
CA ARG A 154 -7.88 -20.92 2.80
C ARG A 154 -8.34 -19.51 2.46
N VAL A 155 -8.48 -19.19 1.18
CA VAL A 155 -9.00 -17.88 0.74
C VAL A 155 -10.47 -17.72 1.15
N ASP A 156 -11.28 -18.75 0.96
CA ASP A 156 -12.70 -18.74 1.34
C ASP A 156 -12.87 -18.66 2.87
N ASP A 157 -11.96 -19.23 3.67
CA ASP A 157 -11.92 -19.04 5.14
C ASP A 157 -11.69 -17.58 5.53
N LEU A 158 -10.75 -16.89 4.87
CA LEU A 158 -10.55 -15.45 5.10
C LEU A 158 -11.77 -14.61 4.69
N ILE A 159 -12.55 -15.06 3.70
CA ILE A 159 -13.82 -14.41 3.35
C ILE A 159 -14.88 -14.70 4.43
N ALA A 160 -15.01 -15.95 4.87
CA ALA A 160 -15.99 -16.37 5.85
C ALA A 160 -15.76 -15.74 7.24
N THR A 161 -14.50 -15.61 7.65
CA THR A 161 -14.11 -14.96 8.92
C THR A 161 -14.14 -13.43 8.86
N GLY A 162 -14.50 -12.86 7.70
CA GLY A 162 -14.66 -11.42 7.52
C GLY A 162 -13.32 -10.67 7.51
N ILE A 163 -12.24 -11.28 7.02
CA ILE A 163 -10.99 -10.59 6.67
C ILE A 163 -11.09 -10.05 5.24
N LEU A 164 -11.59 -10.87 4.33
CA LEU A 164 -11.83 -10.50 2.94
C LEU A 164 -13.34 -10.42 2.67
N ALA A 165 -13.70 -9.69 1.62
CA ALA A 165 -15.04 -9.64 1.09
C ALA A 165 -14.99 -9.72 -0.44
N LEU A 166 -16.14 -10.02 -1.04
CA LEU A 166 -16.34 -9.92 -2.47
C LEU A 166 -17.34 -8.81 -2.77
N GLU A 167 -16.93 -7.86 -3.62
CA GLU A 167 -17.81 -6.81 -4.13
C GLU A 167 -18.06 -7.04 -5.62
N ARG A 168 -19.29 -6.75 -6.09
CA ARG A 168 -19.60 -6.82 -7.52
C ARG A 168 -19.08 -5.57 -8.22
N SER A 169 -18.32 -5.77 -9.30
CA SER A 169 -17.95 -4.70 -10.22
C SER A 169 -19.17 -4.17 -10.99
N SER A 170 -18.99 -3.06 -11.72
CA SER A 170 -20.00 -2.55 -12.66
C SER A 170 -20.45 -3.59 -13.68
N ASP A 171 -19.54 -4.50 -14.04
CA ASP A 171 -19.74 -5.53 -15.06
C ASP A 171 -20.19 -6.86 -14.43
N GLY A 172 -20.53 -6.87 -13.14
CA GLY A 172 -21.06 -8.02 -12.40
C GLY A 172 -20.01 -9.01 -11.89
N PHE A 173 -18.72 -8.78 -12.13
CA PHE A 173 -17.66 -9.68 -11.68
C PHE A 173 -17.35 -9.49 -10.18
N PRO A 174 -17.18 -10.58 -9.39
CA PRO A 174 -16.76 -10.48 -8.00
C PRO A 174 -15.30 -10.11 -7.89
N LEU A 175 -15.02 -9.01 -7.20
CA LEU A 175 -13.69 -8.50 -6.92
C LEU A 175 -13.38 -8.62 -5.44
N LEU A 176 -12.12 -8.92 -5.12
CA LEU A 176 -11.64 -8.97 -3.75
C LEU A 176 -11.61 -7.56 -3.15
N CYS A 177 -12.16 -7.42 -1.96
CA CYS A 177 -12.10 -6.20 -1.16
C CYS A 177 -11.69 -6.55 0.27
N TYR A 178 -11.08 -5.61 0.98
CA TYR A 178 -10.87 -5.74 2.41
C TYR A 178 -12.15 -5.39 3.17
N THR A 179 -12.46 -6.16 4.20
CA THR A 179 -13.32 -5.64 5.27
C THR A 179 -12.54 -4.62 6.11
N ARG A 180 -13.21 -3.92 7.03
CA ARG A 180 -12.51 -3.04 7.98
C ARG A 180 -11.45 -3.82 8.78
N ARG A 181 -11.84 -4.98 9.32
CA ARG A 181 -10.95 -5.87 10.10
C ARG A 181 -9.78 -6.38 9.26
N GLY A 182 -10.03 -6.74 8.00
CA GLY A 182 -8.97 -7.20 7.10
C GLY A 182 -7.98 -6.12 6.72
N LEU A 183 -8.46 -4.90 6.47
CA LEU A 183 -7.59 -3.76 6.19
C LEU A 183 -6.70 -3.44 7.39
N GLU A 184 -7.27 -3.37 8.59
CA GLU A 184 -6.51 -3.14 9.82
C GLU A 184 -5.43 -4.21 10.02
N ARG A 185 -5.75 -5.47 9.74
CA ARG A 185 -4.79 -6.58 9.81
C ARG A 185 -3.69 -6.47 8.76
N ALA A 186 -4.01 -6.15 7.51
CA ALA A 186 -3.01 -5.96 6.46
C ALA A 186 -2.06 -4.80 6.81
N GLU A 187 -2.60 -3.68 7.27
CA GLU A 187 -1.82 -2.53 7.72
C GLU A 187 -0.93 -2.86 8.90
N ARG A 188 -1.40 -3.69 9.84
CA ARG A 188 -0.61 -4.19 10.97
C ARG A 188 0.60 -5.01 10.49
N TYR A 189 0.41 -5.90 9.53
CA TYR A 189 1.51 -6.71 8.99
C TYR A 189 2.57 -5.86 8.32
N VAL A 190 2.19 -4.85 7.53
CA VAL A 190 3.14 -3.90 6.95
C VAL A 190 3.88 -3.12 8.05
N ALA A 191 3.16 -2.69 9.09
CA ALA A 191 3.76 -1.98 10.22
C ALA A 191 4.80 -2.85 10.96
N GLU A 192 4.56 -4.15 11.12
CA GLU A 192 5.51 -5.08 11.74
C GLU A 192 6.76 -5.31 10.87
N GLU A 193 6.59 -5.41 9.55
CA GLU A 193 7.73 -5.45 8.61
C GLU A 193 8.58 -4.19 8.71
N TRP A 194 7.94 -3.03 8.80
CA TRP A 194 8.62 -1.74 8.94
C TRP A 194 9.30 -1.59 10.30
N LEU A 195 8.70 -2.10 11.37
CA LEU A 195 9.32 -2.13 12.68
C LEU A 195 10.63 -2.91 12.67
N ALA A 196 10.68 -4.05 11.96
CA ALA A 196 11.91 -4.80 11.78
C ALA A 196 13.00 -3.98 11.06
N ILE A 197 12.63 -3.12 10.11
CA ILE A 197 13.57 -2.19 9.46
C ILE A 197 14.05 -1.12 10.46
N VAL A 198 13.13 -0.52 11.22
CA VAL A 198 13.45 0.48 12.25
C VAL A 198 14.46 -0.09 13.26
N ARG A 199 14.19 -1.28 13.81
CA ARG A 199 15.07 -1.98 14.77
C ARG A 199 16.50 -2.11 14.25
N ARG A 200 16.67 -2.49 12.98
CA ARG A 200 18.02 -2.65 12.36
C ARG A 200 18.77 -1.33 12.23
N GLN A 201 18.07 -0.22 12.12
CA GLN A 201 18.67 1.11 11.93
C GLN A 201 19.07 1.79 13.25
N VAL A 202 18.54 1.35 14.41
CA VAL A 202 18.78 2.02 15.71
C VAL A 202 20.27 2.19 16.00
N ALA A 203 21.03 1.09 15.97
CA ALA A 203 22.46 1.12 16.27
C ALA A 203 23.26 1.92 15.25
N ALA A 204 22.94 1.77 13.96
CA ALA A 204 23.63 2.48 12.88
C ALA A 204 23.47 4.00 13.01
N VAL A 205 22.23 4.48 13.21
CA VAL A 205 21.95 5.91 13.37
C VAL A 205 22.58 6.46 14.65
N ALA A 206 22.61 5.69 15.74
CA ALA A 206 23.29 6.10 16.97
C ALA A 206 24.79 6.37 16.76
N THR A 207 25.43 5.67 15.81
CA THR A 207 26.83 5.90 15.41
C THR A 207 27.02 6.95 14.31
N GLY A 208 25.95 7.67 13.93
CA GLY A 208 26.00 8.75 12.93
C GLY A 208 25.69 8.33 11.49
N ALA A 209 25.24 7.09 11.25
CA ALA A 209 24.77 6.70 9.94
C ALA A 209 23.52 7.50 9.54
N ARG A 210 23.37 7.75 8.24
CA ARG A 210 22.16 8.41 7.71
C ARG A 210 20.95 7.50 7.91
N LEU A 211 19.82 8.11 8.30
CA LEU A 211 18.54 7.43 8.36
C LEU A 211 18.17 6.82 6.99
N ASP A 212 18.00 5.50 6.97
CA ASP A 212 17.54 4.75 5.81
C ASP A 212 16.29 3.94 6.18
N LEU A 213 15.15 4.62 6.08
CA LEU A 213 13.82 4.06 6.26
C LEU A 213 13.04 4.21 4.93
N PRO A 214 12.79 3.14 4.18
CA PRO A 214 12.25 3.22 2.81
C PRO A 214 10.82 3.75 2.75
N PHE A 215 10.11 3.75 3.89
CA PHE A 215 8.76 4.28 4.01
C PHE A 215 8.72 5.77 4.42
N VAL A 216 9.85 6.39 4.76
CA VAL A 216 9.85 7.83 5.11
C VAL A 216 9.72 8.67 3.84
N HIS A 217 8.74 9.57 3.83
CA HIS A 217 8.41 10.40 2.65
C HIS A 217 8.19 9.63 1.33
N SER A 218 7.85 8.34 1.40
CA SER A 218 7.71 7.53 0.19
C SER A 218 6.32 7.67 -0.43
N ALA A 219 6.25 7.50 -1.75
CA ALA A 219 5.00 7.39 -2.49
C ALA A 219 4.49 5.93 -2.53
N MET A 220 4.95 5.09 -1.59
CA MET A 220 4.61 3.67 -1.54
C MET A 220 3.11 3.50 -1.32
N PRO A 221 2.42 2.64 -2.10
CA PRO A 221 0.98 2.41 -1.95
C PRO A 221 0.55 2.03 -0.53
N GLN A 222 1.38 1.25 0.17
CA GLN A 222 1.17 0.80 1.54
C GLN A 222 1.42 1.87 2.60
N ARG A 223 1.98 3.03 2.24
CA ARG A 223 2.22 4.15 3.15
C ARG A 223 1.01 5.05 3.28
N ASN A 224 0.05 4.59 4.07
CA ASN A 224 -1.05 5.41 4.56
C ASN A 224 -0.83 5.84 6.02
N LEU A 225 -1.64 6.78 6.51
CA LEU A 225 -1.49 7.31 7.88
C LEU A 225 -1.83 6.28 8.96
N ASP A 226 -2.72 5.33 8.69
CA ASP A 226 -3.11 4.28 9.63
C ASP A 226 -1.97 3.26 9.80
N THR A 227 -1.34 2.82 8.70
CA THR A 227 -0.12 1.99 8.75
C THR A 227 1.01 2.67 9.51
N VAL A 228 1.27 3.96 9.24
CA VAL A 228 2.31 4.72 9.95
C VAL A 228 1.96 4.89 11.42
N ARG A 229 0.66 5.09 11.74
CA ARG A 229 0.21 5.17 13.13
C ARG A 229 0.44 3.86 13.86
N GLN A 230 0.04 2.74 13.27
CA GLN A 230 0.26 1.40 13.84
C GLN A 230 1.75 1.12 14.04
N LEU A 231 2.61 1.51 13.10
CA LEU A 231 4.07 1.40 13.27
C LEU A 231 4.55 2.21 14.47
N ILE A 232 4.09 3.44 14.65
CA ILE A 232 4.51 4.28 15.78
C ILE A 232 3.99 3.72 17.11
N ASP A 233 2.77 3.19 17.14
CA ASP A 233 2.23 2.54 18.33
C ASP A 233 3.03 1.27 18.68
N LEU A 234 3.53 0.53 17.70
CA LEU A 234 4.47 -0.59 17.90
C LEU A 234 5.82 -0.12 18.42
N VAL A 235 6.39 0.93 17.83
CA VAL A 235 7.65 1.53 18.29
C VAL A 235 7.52 1.99 19.74
N ALA A 236 6.40 2.62 20.11
CA ALA A 236 6.15 3.10 21.47
C ALA A 236 6.13 1.97 22.52
N GLN A 237 5.82 0.73 22.13
CA GLN A 237 5.78 -0.41 23.04
C GLN A 237 7.18 -0.96 23.37
N GLU A 238 8.19 -0.70 22.54
CA GLU A 238 9.52 -1.30 22.68
C GLU A 238 10.68 -0.30 22.70
N ALA A 239 10.44 0.95 22.31
CA ALA A 239 11.47 1.96 22.22
C ALA A 239 12.06 2.26 23.61
N THR A 240 13.38 2.21 23.68
CA THR A 240 14.18 2.63 24.84
C THR A 240 14.87 3.95 24.52
N ASP A 241 15.52 4.58 25.50
CA ASP A 241 16.25 5.84 25.27
C ASP A 241 17.31 5.74 24.15
N SER A 242 17.87 4.56 23.90
CA SER A 242 18.80 4.31 22.79
C SER A 242 18.18 4.55 21.39
N TRP A 243 16.85 4.56 21.26
CA TRP A 243 16.15 4.83 20.00
C TRP A 243 16.04 6.32 19.70
N ARG A 244 16.26 7.19 20.69
CA ARG A 244 16.06 8.65 20.57
C ARG A 244 16.73 9.27 19.34
N PRO A 245 18.01 8.99 19.01
CA PRO A 245 18.65 9.57 17.82
C PRO A 245 17.91 9.21 16.52
N LEU A 246 17.46 7.96 16.39
CA LEU A 246 16.71 7.50 15.23
C LEU A 246 15.35 8.18 15.16
N LEU A 247 14.63 8.26 16.28
CA LEU A 247 13.29 8.86 16.32
C LEU A 247 13.34 10.36 16.02
N GLU A 248 14.35 11.08 16.51
CA GLU A 248 14.56 12.49 16.19
C GLU A 248 14.84 12.69 14.69
N ALA A 249 15.72 11.87 14.11
CA ALA A 249 16.01 11.90 12.68
C ALA A 249 14.75 11.59 11.84
N TRP A 250 13.97 10.58 12.23
CA TRP A 250 12.72 10.24 11.55
C TRP A 250 11.69 11.36 11.68
N ALA A 251 11.50 11.92 12.88
CA ALA A 251 10.56 13.02 13.11
C ALA A 251 10.91 14.28 12.29
N ALA A 252 12.20 14.58 12.12
CA ALA A 252 12.67 15.68 11.27
C ALA A 252 12.36 15.43 9.79
N ALA A 253 12.53 14.17 9.35
CA ALA A 253 12.37 13.72 7.97
C ALA A 253 10.94 13.24 7.63
N ASP A 254 9.91 13.52 8.42
CA ASP A 254 8.52 13.18 8.06
C ASP A 254 7.58 14.40 8.13
N THR A 255 6.34 14.19 7.72
CA THR A 255 5.26 15.17 7.74
C THR A 255 4.99 15.66 9.16
N LYS A 256 4.42 16.88 9.28
CA LYS A 256 4.07 17.49 10.57
C LYS A 256 3.21 16.57 11.47
N ARG A 257 2.28 15.81 10.88
CA ARG A 257 1.41 14.89 11.62
C ARG A 257 2.19 13.72 12.21
N VAL A 258 3.00 13.05 11.40
CA VAL A 258 3.84 11.92 11.82
C VAL A 258 4.87 12.38 12.85
N ARG A 259 5.50 13.54 12.62
CA ARG A 259 6.39 14.18 13.58
C ARG A 259 5.74 14.34 14.96
N GLY A 260 4.50 14.84 15.02
CA GLY A 260 3.78 15.00 16.28
C GLY A 260 3.62 13.68 17.05
N TRP A 261 3.32 12.59 16.35
CA TRP A 261 3.22 11.25 16.96
C TRP A 261 4.57 10.74 17.46
N ILE A 262 5.64 10.89 16.68
CA ILE A 262 6.97 10.45 17.11
C ILE A 262 7.46 11.27 18.31
N GLN A 263 7.19 12.58 18.35
CA GLN A 263 7.54 13.43 19.48
C GLN A 263 6.83 13.01 20.77
N GLN A 264 5.61 12.47 20.69
CA GLN A 264 4.93 11.88 21.86
C GLN A 264 5.67 10.65 22.37
N VAL A 265 6.18 9.80 21.47
CA VAL A 265 7.01 8.64 21.86
C VAL A 265 8.29 9.12 22.54
N ILE A 266 9.02 10.05 21.91
CA ILE A 266 10.28 10.62 22.45
C ILE A 266 10.08 11.24 23.83
N ALA A 267 8.96 11.92 24.07
CA ALA A 267 8.65 12.51 25.38
C ALA A 267 8.32 11.47 26.45
N GLY A 268 7.84 10.28 26.06
CA GLY A 268 7.60 9.16 26.96
C GLY A 268 8.85 8.34 27.29
N LEU A 269 9.92 8.46 26.49
CA LEU A 269 11.21 7.82 26.76
C LEU A 269 11.85 8.46 28.01
N GLY A 270 12.06 7.66 29.06
CA GLY A 270 12.62 8.10 30.35
C GLY A 270 11.62 8.21 31.50
N GLY A 271 10.32 7.96 31.25
CA GLY A 271 9.33 7.80 32.32
C GLY A 271 9.27 6.34 32.79
N SER A 272 9.50 6.09 34.09
CA SER A 272 9.20 4.80 34.74
C SER A 272 7.79 4.30 34.34
N PRO A 273 7.55 2.99 34.11
CA PRO A 273 6.27 2.48 33.64
C PRO A 273 5.15 3.00 34.52
N ARG A 274 4.25 3.82 33.95
CA ARG A 274 3.06 4.30 34.64
C ARG A 274 2.25 3.08 35.06
N PRO A 275 2.05 2.80 36.37
CA PRO A 275 1.25 1.67 36.79
C PRO A 275 -0.18 1.82 36.26
N PRO A 276 -0.87 0.71 35.94
CA PRO A 276 -2.24 0.77 35.45
C PRO A 276 -3.11 1.51 36.47
N SER A 277 -3.86 2.50 35.98
CA SER A 277 -4.82 3.25 36.77
C SER A 277 -5.86 2.28 37.33
N PRO A 278 -6.11 2.24 38.66
CA PRO A 278 -7.21 1.45 39.19
C PRO A 278 -8.52 2.03 38.65
N ALA A 279 -9.33 1.17 38.04
CA ALA A 279 -10.67 1.51 37.61
C ALA A 279 -11.48 1.98 38.82
N SER A 280 -12.13 3.13 38.69
CA SER A 280 -13.23 3.58 39.53
C SER A 280 -14.54 3.28 38.83
#